data_AF-A0A354CX20-F1
#
_entry.id   AF-A0A354CX20-F1
#
_cell.length_a   1.000
_cell.length_b   1.000
_cell.length_c   1.000
_cell.angle_alpha   90.00
_cell.angle_beta   90.00
_cell.angle_gamma   90.00
#
_symmetry.space_group_name_H-M   'P 1'
#
loop_
_entity.id
_entity.type
_entity.pdbx_description
1 polymer ?
#
loop_
_entity_poly.entity_id
_entity_poly.type
_entity_poly.pdbx_seq_one_letter_code
_entity_poly.pdbx_strand_id
1 'polypeptide(L)'
;HLQQSIKLGDYDTYKKFAQAVNSRPPTALRDLLDIKPLGPPVPLEEVEPIESICARFATASISYGALSLEAHQTMAIAMNR
;
A
#
# COMPACT_ATOMS: atom_id res chain seq x y z
N HIS A 1 -8.56 1.24 11.73
CA HIS A 1 -7.11 1.50 11.64
C HIS A 1 -6.72 2.18 10.33
N LEU A 2 -6.93 1.57 9.14
CA LEU A 2 -6.51 2.17 7.86
C LEU A 2 -7.05 3.58 7.58
N GLN A 3 -8.37 3.79 7.68
CA GLN A 3 -8.96 5.11 7.43
C GLN A 3 -8.44 6.18 8.40
N GLN A 4 -8.19 5.80 9.66
CA GLN A 4 -7.67 6.69 10.69
C GLN A 4 -6.20 7.04 10.45
N SER A 5 -5.36 6.06 10.09
CA SER A 5 -3.94 6.31 9.80
C SER A 5 -3.77 7.27 8.64
N ILE A 6 -4.56 7.12 7.57
CA ILE A 6 -4.47 8.00 6.39
C ILE A 6 -4.91 9.43 6.74
N LYS A 7 -6.02 9.59 7.49
CA LYS A 7 -6.51 10.91 7.89
C LYS A 7 -5.55 11.68 8.80
N LEU A 8 -4.81 10.97 9.67
CA LEU A 8 -3.90 11.56 10.64
C LEU A 8 -2.44 11.57 10.20
N GLY A 9 -2.10 10.95 9.07
CA GLY A 9 -0.71 10.75 8.64
C GLY A 9 0.11 9.85 9.59
N ASP A 10 -0.56 8.98 10.35
CA ASP A 10 0.06 8.19 11.41
C ASP A 10 0.47 6.79 10.90
N TYR A 11 1.77 6.62 10.67
CA TYR A 11 2.36 5.36 10.20
C TYR A 11 2.30 4.23 11.24
N ASP A 12 2.32 4.53 12.54
CA ASP A 12 2.21 3.50 13.58
C ASP A 12 0.80 2.89 13.58
N THR A 13 -0.23 3.71 13.39
CA THR A 13 -1.60 3.21 13.21
C THR A 13 -1.75 2.41 11.92
N TYR A 14 -1.02 2.75 10.85
CA TYR A 14 -0.97 1.92 9.63
C TYR A 14 -0.31 0.56 9.89
N LYS A 15 0.81 0.51 10.62
CA LYS A 15 1.48 -0.76 10.98
C LYS A 15 0.55 -1.70 11.75
N LYS A 16 -0.30 -1.17 12.64
CA LYS A 16 -1.33 -1.97 13.34
C LYS A 16 -2.33 -2.59 12.36
N PHE A 17 -2.77 -1.84 11.35
CA PHE A 17 -3.63 -2.38 10.28
C PHE A 17 -2.90 -3.47 9.48
N ALA A 18 -1.68 -3.20 9.02
CA ALA A 18 -0.90 -4.15 8.23
C ALA A 18 -0.64 -5.45 9.00
N GLN A 19 -0.31 -5.36 10.29
CA GLN A 19 -0.13 -6.54 11.15
C GLN A 19 -1.40 -7.38 11.24
N ALA A 20 -2.57 -6.77 11.46
CA ALA A 20 -3.84 -7.48 11.51
C ALA A 20 -4.19 -8.20 10.20
N VAL A 21 -3.80 -7.62 9.05
CA VAL A 21 -3.97 -8.27 7.73
C VAL A 21 -2.97 -9.40 7.54
N ASN A 22 -1.73 -9.25 7.98
CA ASN A 22 -0.66 -10.23 7.78
C ASN A 22 -0.74 -11.42 8.74
N SER A 23 -1.39 -11.28 9.90
CA SER A 23 -1.52 -12.35 10.92
C SER A 23 -2.80 -13.18 10.81
N ARG A 24 -3.65 -12.92 9.82
CA ARG A 24 -4.89 -13.68 9.57
C ARG A 24 -4.57 -15.10 9.07
N PRO A 25 -5.52 -16.06 9.18
CA PRO A 25 -5.36 -17.37 8.56
C PRO A 25 -5.13 -17.27 7.03
N PRO A 26 -4.29 -18.15 6.44
CA PRO A 26 -4.03 -18.13 5.00
C PRO A 26 -5.32 -18.13 4.17
N THR A 27 -5.45 -17.16 3.26
CA THR A 27 -6.64 -17.01 2.40
C THR A 27 -6.28 -16.88 0.92
N ALA A 28 -5.01 -16.53 0.63
CA ALA A 28 -4.48 -16.50 -0.73
C ALA A 28 -3.17 -17.30 -0.79
N LEU A 29 -2.78 -17.75 -1.99
CA LEU A 29 -1.56 -18.55 -2.19
C LEU A 29 -0.30 -17.88 -1.62
N ARG A 30 -0.20 -16.55 -1.73
CA ARG A 30 0.92 -15.77 -1.17
C ARG A 30 1.06 -15.90 0.35
N ASP A 31 -0.01 -16.24 1.06
CA ASP A 31 0.00 -16.39 2.51
C ASP A 31 0.68 -17.71 2.94
N LEU A 32 0.92 -18.63 1.99
CA LEU A 32 1.63 -19.89 2.20
C LEU A 32 3.13 -19.79 1.86
N LEU A 33 3.58 -18.61 1.44
CA LEU A 33 4.96 -18.35 1.05
C LEU A 33 5.67 -17.53 2.12
N ASP A 34 6.97 -17.75 2.26
CA ASP A 34 7.83 -16.95 3.14
C ASP A 34 8.97 -16.34 2.33
N ILE A 35 9.49 -15.21 2.80
CA ILE A 35 10.60 -14.50 2.17
C ILE A 35 11.90 -15.15 2.61
N LYS A 36 12.59 -15.81 1.67
CA LYS A 36 13.96 -16.29 1.90
C LYS A 36 14.94 -15.13 1.71
N PRO A 37 15.68 -14.69 2.75
CA PRO A 37 16.67 -13.64 2.60
C PRO A 37 17.78 -14.08 1.64
N LEU A 38 18.23 -13.15 0.80
CA LEU A 38 19.36 -13.38 -0.13
C LEU A 38 20.73 -13.06 0.50
N GLY A 39 20.75 -12.28 1.57
CA GLY A 39 21.96 -11.81 2.24
C GLY A 39 21.65 -11.05 3.53
N PRO A 40 22.65 -10.38 4.14
CA PRO A 40 22.42 -9.53 5.30
C PRO A 40 21.51 -8.33 4.96
N PRO A 41 20.76 -7.80 5.93
CA PRO A 41 19.99 -6.57 5.75
C PRO A 41 20.88 -5.40 5.32
N VAL A 42 20.34 -4.53 4.48
CA VAL A 42 20.98 -3.27 4.08
C VAL A 42 20.37 -2.10 4.86
N PRO A 43 21.11 -0.99 5.04
CA PRO A 43 20.55 0.25 5.56
C PRO A 43 19.40 0.80 4.70
N LEU A 44 18.47 1.54 5.31
CA LEU A 44 17.30 2.08 4.59
C LEU A 44 17.67 3.13 3.54
N GLU A 45 18.77 3.85 3.76
CA GLU A 45 19.34 4.82 2.83
C GLU A 45 19.87 4.19 1.54
N GLU A 46 20.13 2.87 1.52
CA GLU A 46 20.49 2.13 0.31
C GLU A 46 19.27 1.63 -0.46
N VAL A 47 18.08 1.67 0.15
CA VAL A 47 16.83 1.33 -0.52
C VAL A 47 16.44 2.46 -1.46
N GLU A 48 15.87 2.10 -2.60
CA GLU A 48 15.38 3.09 -3.57
C GLU A 48 14.39 4.09 -2.92
N PRO A 49 14.34 5.33 -3.43
CA PRO A 49 13.52 6.38 -2.85
C PRO A 49 12.02 6.11 -3.03
N ILE A 50 11.20 6.69 -2.16
CA ILE A 50 9.74 6.46 -2.14
C ILE A 50 9.09 6.84 -3.49
N GLU A 51 9.60 7.86 -4.17
CA GLU A 51 9.10 8.31 -5.47
C GLU A 51 9.25 7.20 -6.54
N SER A 52 10.36 6.47 -6.52
CA SER A 52 10.62 5.33 -7.43
C SER A 52 9.69 4.16 -7.16
N ILE A 53 9.44 3.87 -5.87
CA ILE A 53 8.51 2.80 -5.45
C ILE A 53 7.09 3.16 -5.86
N CYS A 54 6.63 4.39 -5.55
CA CYS A 54 5.28 4.85 -5.82
C CYS A 54 4.98 4.95 -7.33
N ALA A 55 5.97 5.22 -8.17
CA ALA A 55 5.81 5.21 -9.63
C ALA A 55 5.39 3.85 -10.20
N ARG A 56 5.58 2.74 -9.45
CA ARG A 56 5.12 1.40 -9.85
C ARG A 56 3.69 1.10 -9.41
N PHE A 57 3.10 1.91 -8.55
CA PHE A 57 1.72 1.74 -8.14
C PHE A 57 0.79 2.31 -9.19
N ALA A 58 -0.28 1.58 -9.48
CA ALA A 58 -1.35 2.02 -10.35
C ALA A 58 -2.67 1.88 -9.60
N THR A 59 -3.58 2.83 -9.83
CA THR A 59 -4.96 2.65 -9.40
C THR A 59 -5.71 1.82 -10.44
N ALA A 60 -6.55 0.90 -9.98
CA ALA A 60 -7.39 0.12 -10.90
C ALA A 60 -8.38 1.04 -11.61
N SER A 61 -8.62 0.78 -12.90
CA SER A 61 -9.67 1.46 -13.66
C SER A 61 -11.04 1.03 -13.14
N ILE A 62 -11.71 1.93 -12.43
CA ILE A 62 -13.09 1.74 -11.98
C ILE A 62 -13.97 2.66 -12.82
N SER A 63 -15.02 2.12 -13.45
CA SER A 63 -15.80 2.86 -14.44
C SER A 63 -16.48 4.09 -13.84
N TYR A 64 -16.64 5.13 -14.67
CA TYR A 64 -17.26 6.41 -14.31
C TYR A 64 -18.72 6.29 -13.83
N GLY A 65 -19.39 5.16 -14.09
CA GLY A 65 -20.73 4.87 -13.58
C GLY A 65 -20.75 4.04 -12.29
N ALA A 66 -19.63 3.44 -11.90
CA ALA A 66 -19.50 2.62 -10.69
C ALA A 66 -19.00 3.42 -9.48
N LEU A 67 -18.38 4.58 -9.72
CA LEU A 67 -17.94 5.52 -8.70
C LEU A 67 -18.52 6.90 -8.98
N SER A 68 -18.64 7.71 -7.92
CA SER A 68 -18.95 9.12 -8.09
C SER A 68 -17.81 9.83 -8.85
N LEU A 69 -18.16 10.90 -9.55
CA LEU A 69 -17.20 11.73 -10.27
C LEU A 69 -16.08 12.23 -9.35
N GLU A 70 -16.44 12.63 -8.13
CA GLU A 70 -15.52 13.14 -7.12
C GLU A 70 -14.49 12.08 -6.71
N ALA A 71 -14.92 10.83 -6.54
CA ALA A 71 -14.02 9.73 -6.21
C ALA A 71 -13.04 9.44 -7.37
N HIS A 72 -13.54 9.41 -8.61
CA HIS A 72 -12.72 9.18 -9.79
C HIS A 72 -11.68 10.29 -10.00
N GLN A 73 -12.08 11.56 -9.85
CA GLN A 73 -11.17 12.70 -9.93
C GLN A 73 -10.14 12.71 -8.80
N THR A 74 -10.54 12.35 -7.58
CA THR A 74 -9.62 12.29 -6.43
C THR A 74 -8.48 11.31 -6.69
N MET A 75 -8.80 10.12 -7.23
CA MET A 75 -7.79 9.13 -7.60
C MET A 75 -6.87 9.64 -8.71
N ALA A 76 -7.42 10.25 -9.76
CA ALA A 76 -6.63 10.79 -10.86
C ALA A 76 -5.67 11.91 -10.39
N ILE A 77 -6.13 12.79 -9.51
CA ILE A 77 -5.28 13.84 -8.94
C ILE A 77 -4.18 13.23 -8.07
N ALA A 78 -4.50 12.25 -7.23
CA ALA A 78 -3.52 11.61 -6.36
C ALA A 78 -2.40 10.89 -7.14
N MET A 79 -2.72 10.26 -8.26
CA MET A 79 -1.73 9.55 -9.09
C MET A 79 -0.84 10.47 -9.94
N ASN A 80 -1.24 11.71 -10.17
CA ASN A 80 -0.50 12.69 -10.99
C ASN A 80 0.18 13.78 -10.15
N ARG A 81 0.18 13.66 -8.82
CA ARG A 81 0.92 14.54 -7.89
C ARG A 81 2.24 13.91 -7.53
#